data_AF-A0A958KSB3-F1
#
_entry.id   AF-A0A958KSB3-F1
#
_cell.length_a   1.000
_cell.length_b   1.000
_cell.length_c   1.000
_cell.angle_alpha   90.00
_cell.angle_beta   90.00
_cell.angle_gamma   90.00
#
_symmetry.space_group_name_H-M   'P 1'
#
loop_
_entity.id
_entity.type
_entity.pdbx_description
1 polymer ?
#
loop_
_entity_poly.entity_id
_entity_poly.type
_entity_poly.pdbx_seq_one_letter_code
_entity_poly.pdbx_strand_id
1 'polypeptide(L)'
;MVDRLRLKSALKELSNEIEKITGIQIERLNDREILLLNTVAVFVGIITGYVSIGFRWLIHIFQNYILENQYSLEPADFANNILGNWFYIVPPIGFLIVVTLTKWLAPEAGGHGVPEVIEALVTKAGRIRGRIVAVKGLSSALTIAAGGSVGKEGPIVQIGAAGGSLLGQLFRMPPKGV
;
A
#
# COMPACT_ATOMS: atom_id res chain seq x y z
N MET A 1 -12.45 38.87 19.94
CA MET A 1 -11.86 38.84 18.59
C MET A 1 -10.36 38.62 18.76
N VAL A 2 -9.91 37.37 18.75
CA VAL A 2 -8.47 37.06 18.94
C VAL A 2 -7.72 37.67 17.77
N ASP A 3 -6.76 38.52 18.10
CA ASP A 3 -6.05 39.36 17.16
C ASP A 3 -5.22 38.48 16.21
N ARG A 4 -5.59 38.44 14.92
CA ARG A 4 -4.92 37.57 13.93
C ARG A 4 -3.41 37.81 13.87
N LEU A 5 -2.96 38.99 14.28
CA LEU A 5 -1.55 39.37 14.39
C LEU A 5 -0.83 38.59 15.50
N ARG A 6 -1.43 38.49 16.70
CA ARG A 6 -0.85 37.73 17.83
C ARG A 6 -0.77 36.24 17.56
N LEU A 7 -1.77 35.71 16.84
CA LEU A 7 -1.77 34.31 16.42
C LEU A 7 -0.65 34.03 15.41
N LYS A 8 -0.46 34.93 14.42
CA LYS A 8 0.60 34.78 13.41
C LYS A 8 2.00 34.85 14.02
N SER A 9 2.23 35.68 15.03
CA SER A 9 3.51 35.77 15.73
C SER A 9 3.79 34.53 16.58
N ALA A 10 2.80 34.07 17.36
CA ALA A 10 2.94 32.86 18.18
C ALA A 10 3.21 31.60 17.34
N LEU A 11 2.54 31.46 16.18
CA LEU A 11 2.80 30.36 15.25
C LEU A 11 4.22 30.42 14.65
N LYS A 12 4.78 31.62 14.47
CA LYS A 12 6.14 31.77 13.93
C LYS A 12 7.20 31.42 14.97
N GLU A 13 7.00 31.82 16.23
CA GLU A 13 7.87 31.40 17.35
C GLU A 13 7.84 29.89 17.54
N LEU A 14 6.65 29.29 17.58
CA LEU A 14 6.49 27.85 17.72
C LEU A 14 7.17 27.07 16.58
N SER A 15 7.02 27.56 15.34
CA SER A 15 7.67 26.96 14.16
C SER A 15 9.19 26.97 14.29
N ASN A 16 9.77 28.11 14.70
CA ASN A 16 11.21 28.25 14.86
C ASN A 16 11.74 27.35 15.99
N GLU A 17 10.98 27.18 17.06
CA GLU A 17 11.37 26.34 18.20
C GLU A 17 11.30 24.85 17.85
N ILE A 18 10.28 24.44 17.10
CA ILE A 18 10.19 23.08 16.54
C ILE A 18 11.34 22.81 15.57
N GLU A 19 11.65 23.73 14.66
CA GLU A 19 12.78 23.59 13.72
C GLU A 19 14.11 23.43 14.47
N LYS A 20 14.29 24.18 15.56
CA LYS A 20 15.50 24.09 16.40
C LYS A 20 15.64 22.75 17.12
N ILE A 21 14.52 22.14 17.52
CA ILE A 21 14.49 20.85 18.23
C ILE A 21 14.58 19.67 17.25
N THR A 22 13.91 19.76 16.10
CA THR A 22 13.74 18.64 15.17
C THR A 22 14.67 18.71 13.96
N GLY A 23 15.24 19.87 13.65
CA GLY A 23 15.98 20.13 12.40
C GLY A 23 15.08 20.21 11.16
N ILE A 24 13.75 20.09 11.32
CA ILE A 24 12.79 20.04 10.22
C ILE A 24 12.33 21.45 9.88
N GLN A 25 12.57 21.88 8.63
CA GLN A 25 12.01 23.12 8.11
C GLN A 25 10.51 22.96 7.89
N ILE A 26 9.70 23.68 8.67
CA ILE A 26 8.25 23.73 8.46
C ILE A 26 7.97 24.66 7.29
N GLU A 27 8.04 24.11 6.08
CA GLU A 27 7.70 24.87 4.87
C GLU A 27 6.18 25.12 4.85
N ARG A 28 5.79 26.39 4.93
CA ARG A 28 4.37 26.77 4.84
C ARG A 28 3.86 26.50 3.43
N LEU A 29 3.00 25.50 3.31
CA LEU A 29 2.27 25.24 2.07
C LEU A 29 1.33 26.41 1.75
N ASN A 30 1.28 26.78 0.48
CA ASN A 30 0.34 27.77 -0.01
C ASN A 30 -1.07 27.19 -0.08
N ASP A 31 -2.11 28.03 -0.02
CA ASP A 31 -3.52 27.60 -0.05
C ASP A 31 -3.83 26.73 -1.28
N ARG A 32 -3.19 27.04 -2.42
CA ARG A 32 -3.30 26.25 -3.66
C ARG A 32 -2.66 24.87 -3.54
N GLU A 33 -1.51 24.76 -2.88
CA GLU A 33 -0.82 23.47 -2.68
C GLU A 33 -1.64 22.58 -1.75
N ILE A 34 -2.21 23.15 -0.69
CA ILE A 34 -3.11 22.43 0.23
C ILE A 34 -4.34 21.91 -0.52
N LEU A 35 -4.96 22.75 -1.35
CA LEU A 35 -6.13 22.34 -2.15
C LEU A 35 -5.79 21.22 -3.14
N LEU A 36 -4.64 21.32 -3.82
CA LEU A 36 -4.15 20.28 -4.73
C LEU A 36 -3.88 18.97 -3.99
N LEU A 37 -3.18 19.01 -2.86
CA LEU A 37 -2.87 17.82 -2.06
C LEU A 37 -4.15 17.15 -1.54
N ASN A 38 -5.12 17.92 -1.03
CA ASN A 38 -6.40 17.38 -0.58
C ASN A 38 -7.18 16.72 -1.72
N THR A 39 -7.22 17.38 -2.89
CA THR A 39 -7.90 16.83 -4.07
C THR A 39 -7.25 15.51 -4.49
N VAL A 40 -5.92 15.49 -4.62
CA VAL A 40 -5.17 14.27 -4.96
C VAL A 40 -5.37 13.18 -3.91
N ALA A 41 -5.38 13.53 -2.62
CA ALA A 41 -5.60 12.58 -1.54
C ALA A 41 -6.99 11.91 -1.63
N VAL A 42 -8.04 12.67 -1.95
CA VAL A 42 -9.39 12.12 -2.17
C VAL A 42 -9.39 11.12 -3.34
N PHE A 43 -8.78 11.48 -4.48
CA PHE A 43 -8.66 10.58 -5.62
C PHE A 43 -7.87 9.31 -5.29
N VAL A 44 -6.73 9.44 -4.61
CA VAL A 44 -5.93 8.31 -4.15
C VAL A 44 -6.75 7.40 -3.24
N GLY A 45 -7.51 7.96 -2.30
CA GLY A 45 -8.37 7.21 -1.39
C GLY A 45 -9.44 6.40 -2.12
N ILE A 46 -10.13 7.02 -3.07
CA ILE A 46 -11.16 6.35 -3.89
C ILE A 46 -10.55 5.21 -4.70
N ILE A 47 -9.45 5.48 -5.43
CA ILE A 47 -8.77 4.48 -6.26
C ILE A 47 -8.27 3.32 -5.39
N THR A 48 -7.62 3.62 -4.27
CA THR A 48 -7.11 2.60 -3.34
C THR A 48 -8.24 1.75 -2.75
N GLY A 49 -9.38 2.37 -2.44
CA GLY A 49 -10.59 1.68 -1.99
C GLY A 49 -11.09 0.65 -3.01
N TYR A 50 -11.22 1.04 -4.28
CA TYR A 50 -11.62 0.12 -5.36
C TYR A 50 -10.59 -0.99 -5.58
N VAL A 51 -9.30 -0.67 -5.58
CA VAL A 51 -8.24 -1.68 -5.72
C VAL A 51 -8.24 -2.65 -4.54
N SER A 52 -8.54 -2.19 -3.31
CA SER A 52 -8.70 -3.04 -2.14
C SER A 52 -9.87 -4.03 -2.27
N ILE A 53 -10.98 -3.61 -2.89
CA ILE A 53 -12.10 -4.50 -3.22
C ILE A 53 -11.65 -5.54 -4.24
N GLY A 54 -11.02 -5.10 -5.34
CA GLY A 54 -10.50 -6.01 -6.37
C GLY A 54 -9.49 -7.01 -5.83
N PHE A 55 -8.62 -6.60 -4.91
CA PHE A 55 -7.67 -7.49 -4.24
C PHE A 55 -8.37 -8.57 -3.40
N ARG A 56 -9.46 -8.22 -2.70
CA ARG A 56 -10.27 -9.22 -1.97
C ARG A 56 -10.90 -10.23 -2.91
N TRP A 57 -11.48 -9.77 -4.02
CA TRP A 57 -12.03 -10.65 -5.05
C TRP A 57 -10.97 -11.57 -5.65
N LEU A 58 -9.75 -11.06 -5.85
CA LEU A 58 -8.63 -11.87 -6.35
C LEU A 58 -8.25 -12.99 -5.38
N ILE A 59 -8.27 -12.73 -4.06
CA ILE A 59 -8.06 -13.76 -3.03
C ILE A 59 -9.13 -14.84 -3.14
N HIS A 60 -10.41 -14.45 -3.21
CA HIS A 60 -11.52 -15.40 -3.30
C HIS A 60 -11.47 -16.22 -4.59
N ILE A 61 -11.14 -15.59 -5.72
CA ILE A 61 -10.96 -16.30 -6.99
C ILE A 61 -9.89 -17.38 -6.88
N PHE A 62 -8.72 -17.07 -6.32
CA PHE A 62 -7.67 -18.08 -6.16
C PHE A 62 -8.05 -19.15 -5.15
N GLN A 63 -8.70 -18.77 -4.04
CA GLN A 63 -9.07 -19.71 -2.99
C GLN A 63 -10.12 -20.71 -3.50
N ASN A 64 -11.18 -20.24 -4.17
CA ASN A 64 -12.19 -21.10 -4.79
C ASN A 64 -11.60 -21.96 -5.91
N TYR A 65 -10.68 -21.41 -6.71
CA TYR A 65 -10.01 -22.18 -7.76
C TYR A 65 -9.17 -23.32 -7.18
N ILE A 66 -8.46 -23.07 -6.09
CA ILE A 66 -7.64 -24.08 -5.41
C ILE A 66 -8.51 -25.12 -4.68
N LEU A 67 -9.53 -24.69 -3.94
CA LEU A 67 -10.26 -25.55 -2.99
C LEU A 67 -11.51 -26.22 -3.57
N GLU A 68 -12.13 -25.60 -4.56
CA GLU A 68 -13.43 -26.03 -5.11
C GLU A 68 -13.37 -26.22 -6.64
N ASN A 69 -12.26 -25.87 -7.28
CA ASN A 69 -12.06 -25.85 -8.74
C ASN A 69 -13.14 -25.02 -9.47
N GLN A 70 -13.54 -23.90 -8.86
CA GLN A 70 -14.56 -22.98 -9.39
C GLN A 70 -14.10 -21.53 -9.25
N TYR A 71 -14.70 -20.64 -10.05
CA TYR A 71 -14.49 -19.20 -9.94
C TYR A 71 -15.66 -18.59 -9.18
N SER A 72 -15.41 -18.12 -7.95
CA SER A 72 -16.40 -17.43 -7.13
C SER A 72 -15.78 -16.23 -6.41
N LEU A 73 -16.62 -15.22 -6.15
CA LEU A 73 -16.27 -14.05 -5.35
C LEU A 73 -16.59 -14.22 -3.87
N GLU A 74 -17.34 -15.27 -3.53
CA GLU A 74 -17.68 -15.63 -2.16
C GLU A 74 -16.51 -16.35 -1.48
N PRO A 75 -16.42 -16.34 -0.14
CA PRO A 75 -15.42 -17.09 0.58
C PRO A 75 -15.58 -18.60 0.35
N ALA A 76 -14.49 -19.28 -0.05
CA ALA A 76 -14.50 -20.74 -0.21
C ALA A 76 -14.55 -21.45 1.15
N ASP A 77 -15.19 -22.62 1.19
CA ASP A 77 -15.28 -23.43 2.39
C ASP A 77 -14.03 -24.33 2.53
N PHE A 78 -13.17 -24.00 3.49
CA PHE A 78 -11.98 -24.81 3.79
C PHE A 78 -12.34 -26.21 4.32
N ALA A 79 -13.47 -26.37 5.00
CA ALA A 79 -13.86 -27.65 5.61
C ALA A 79 -14.35 -28.65 4.56
N ASN A 80 -15.04 -28.18 3.52
CA ASN A 80 -15.63 -29.00 2.46
C ASN A 80 -14.87 -28.88 1.12
N ASN A 81 -13.54 -28.84 1.16
CA ASN A 81 -12.72 -28.73 -0.04
C ASN A 81 -12.68 -30.06 -0.84
N ILE A 82 -12.54 -29.95 -2.17
CA ILE A 82 -12.49 -31.13 -3.06
C ILE A 82 -11.17 -31.91 -2.98
N LEU A 83 -10.14 -31.32 -2.38
CA LEU A 83 -8.78 -31.87 -2.35
C LEU A 83 -8.60 -32.95 -1.27
N GLY A 84 -9.41 -32.93 -0.20
CA GLY A 84 -9.28 -33.84 0.93
C GLY A 84 -7.85 -33.82 1.50
N ASN A 85 -7.22 -34.98 1.63
CA ASN A 85 -5.85 -35.10 2.13
C ASN A 85 -4.78 -34.43 1.24
N TRP A 86 -5.05 -34.14 -0.03
CA TRP A 86 -4.10 -33.43 -0.90
C TRP A 86 -3.95 -31.95 -0.53
N PHE A 87 -4.87 -31.41 0.28
CA PHE A 87 -4.82 -30.03 0.75
C PHE A 87 -3.50 -29.67 1.44
N TYR A 88 -2.85 -30.61 2.15
CA TYR A 88 -1.56 -30.36 2.82
C TYR A 88 -0.41 -29.99 1.86
N ILE A 89 -0.54 -30.31 0.57
CA ILE A 89 0.47 -30.00 -0.46
C ILE A 89 0.25 -28.62 -1.08
N VAL A 90 -0.92 -28.01 -0.88
CA VAL A 90 -1.24 -26.68 -1.40
C VAL A 90 -0.29 -25.60 -0.86
N PRO A 91 -0.05 -25.47 0.47
CA PRO A 91 0.86 -24.45 1.00
C PRO A 91 2.29 -24.51 0.43
N PRO A 92 2.99 -25.66 0.36
CA PRO A 92 4.35 -25.70 -0.19
C PRO A 92 4.40 -25.37 -1.69
N ILE A 93 3.43 -25.82 -2.48
CA ILE A 93 3.35 -25.45 -3.91
C ILE A 93 3.06 -23.96 -4.06
N GLY A 94 2.08 -23.43 -3.32
CA GLY A 94 1.74 -22.01 -3.33
C GLY A 94 2.94 -21.14 -2.95
N PHE A 95 3.69 -21.54 -1.91
CA PHE A 95 4.91 -20.86 -1.51
C PHE A 95 5.98 -20.88 -2.61
N LEU A 96 6.22 -22.02 -3.25
CA LEU A 96 7.19 -22.14 -4.35
C LEU A 96 6.84 -21.20 -5.51
N ILE A 97 5.55 -21.15 -5.89
CA ILE A 97 5.05 -20.27 -6.95
C ILE A 97 5.26 -18.80 -6.55
N VAL A 98 4.83 -18.41 -5.34
CA VAL A 98 4.91 -17.03 -4.85
C VAL A 98 6.35 -16.54 -4.77
N VAL A 99 7.26 -17.36 -4.23
CA VAL A 99 8.68 -17.02 -4.11
C VAL A 99 9.30 -16.86 -5.50
N THR A 100 8.99 -17.75 -6.44
CA THR A 100 9.50 -17.67 -7.81
C THR A 100 8.96 -16.41 -8.50
N LEU A 101 7.65 -16.18 -8.45
CA LEU A 101 6.99 -15.01 -9.02
C LEU A 101 7.59 -13.69 -8.49
N THR A 102 7.78 -13.60 -7.17
CA THR A 102 8.29 -12.38 -6.54
C THR A 102 9.77 -12.16 -6.88
N LYS A 103 10.61 -13.21 -6.82
CA LYS A 103 12.04 -13.11 -7.16
C LYS A 103 12.29 -12.70 -8.60
N TRP A 104 11.45 -13.14 -9.54
CA TRP A 104 11.66 -12.88 -10.97
C TRP A 104 11.04 -11.55 -11.44
N LEU A 105 9.84 -11.20 -10.96
CA LEU A 105 9.11 -10.03 -11.46
C LEU A 105 9.42 -8.74 -10.69
N ALA A 106 9.47 -8.80 -9.37
CA ALA A 106 9.76 -7.65 -8.53
C ALA A 106 10.28 -8.11 -7.15
N PRO A 107 11.60 -8.28 -6.97
CA PRO A 107 12.19 -8.58 -5.67
C PRO A 107 11.80 -7.58 -4.59
N GLU A 108 11.59 -6.33 -4.98
CA GLU A 108 11.13 -5.25 -4.10
C GLU A 108 9.66 -5.39 -3.62
N ALA A 109 8.89 -6.32 -4.20
CA ALA A 109 7.56 -6.68 -3.72
C ALA A 109 7.60 -7.72 -2.59
N GLY A 110 8.79 -8.12 -2.11
CA GLY A 110 8.93 -8.91 -0.89
C GLY A 110 8.50 -8.15 0.37
N GLY A 111 8.50 -8.86 1.51
CA GLY A 111 8.32 -8.26 2.85
C GLY A 111 6.89 -7.88 3.23
N HIS A 112 6.73 -6.99 4.22
CA HIS A 112 5.44 -6.75 4.89
C HIS A 112 4.60 -5.61 4.29
N GLY A 113 5.16 -4.80 3.41
CA GLY A 113 4.53 -3.65 2.76
C GLY A 113 4.76 -2.33 3.49
N VAL A 114 4.44 -2.24 4.79
CA VAL A 114 4.53 -0.99 5.56
C VAL A 114 5.99 -0.51 5.70
N PRO A 115 6.96 -1.35 6.14
CA PRO A 115 8.35 -0.93 6.24
C PRO A 115 8.92 -0.45 4.89
N GLU A 116 8.54 -1.08 3.78
CA GLU A 116 9.01 -0.76 2.44
C GLU A 116 8.45 0.58 1.95
N VAL A 117 7.22 0.93 2.36
CA VAL A 117 6.65 2.26 2.12
C VAL A 117 7.41 3.32 2.92
N ILE A 118 7.68 3.07 4.21
CA ILE A 118 8.46 3.98 5.05
C ILE A 118 9.87 4.16 4.48
N GLU A 119 10.52 3.06 4.08
CA GLU A 119 11.83 3.08 3.44
C GLU A 119 11.80 3.92 2.16
N ALA A 120 10.76 3.78 1.32
CA ALA A 120 10.63 4.58 0.11
C ALA A 120 10.44 6.08 0.41
N LEU A 121 9.69 6.43 1.46
CA LEU A 121 9.53 7.82 1.90
C LEU A 121 10.87 8.41 2.35
N VAL A 122 11.61 7.70 3.20
CA VAL A 122 12.85 8.20 3.80
C VAL A 122 14.03 8.18 2.82
N THR A 123 14.20 7.10 2.06
CA THR A 123 15.42 6.87 1.28
C THR A 123 15.25 7.08 -0.23
N LYS A 124 14.01 7.06 -0.73
CA LYS A 124 13.71 7.12 -2.17
C LYS A 124 12.87 8.36 -2.53
N ALA A 125 12.81 9.35 -1.64
CA ALA A 125 12.04 10.58 -1.84
C ALA A 125 10.56 10.30 -2.18
N GLY A 126 9.98 9.28 -1.55
CA GLY A 126 8.61 8.82 -1.79
C GLY A 126 8.37 8.15 -3.14
N ARG A 127 9.42 7.83 -3.92
CA ARG A 127 9.27 7.14 -5.21
C ARG A 127 9.08 5.64 -5.02
N ILE A 128 7.93 5.15 -5.47
CA ILE A 128 7.54 3.74 -5.45
C ILE A 128 7.25 3.31 -6.88
N ARG A 129 7.78 2.16 -7.30
CA ARG A 129 7.59 1.63 -8.65
C ARG A 129 6.21 1.01 -8.80
N GLY A 130 5.46 1.42 -9.83
CA GLY A 130 4.10 0.92 -10.07
C GLY A 130 4.01 -0.60 -10.26
N ARG A 131 5.05 -1.25 -10.81
CA ARG A 131 5.08 -2.72 -10.97
C ARG A 131 4.90 -3.50 -9.67
N ILE A 132 5.26 -2.89 -8.53
CA ILE A 132 5.11 -3.49 -7.20
C ILE A 132 3.64 -3.78 -6.91
N VAL A 133 2.71 -2.93 -7.36
CA VAL A 133 1.27 -3.08 -7.15
C VAL A 133 0.78 -4.42 -7.67
N ALA A 134 1.09 -4.74 -8.93
CA ALA A 134 0.64 -5.96 -9.58
C ALA A 134 1.30 -7.20 -8.97
N VAL A 135 2.62 -7.18 -8.80
CA VAL A 135 3.36 -8.33 -8.26
C VAL A 135 2.98 -8.60 -6.80
N LYS A 136 2.91 -7.57 -5.95
CA LYS A 136 2.52 -7.69 -4.55
C LYS A 136 1.07 -8.15 -4.40
N GLY A 137 0.16 -7.59 -5.21
CA GLY A 137 -1.23 -8.02 -5.22
C GLY A 137 -1.38 -9.49 -5.57
N LEU A 138 -0.73 -9.94 -6.66
CA LEU A 138 -0.78 -11.34 -7.08
C LEU A 138 -0.12 -12.28 -6.07
N SER A 139 1.10 -11.96 -5.61
CA SER A 139 1.85 -12.81 -4.68
C SER A 139 1.16 -12.94 -3.33
N SER A 140 0.57 -11.87 -2.82
CA SER A 140 -0.15 -11.88 -1.55
C SER A 140 -1.49 -12.59 -1.67
N ALA A 141 -2.22 -12.39 -2.78
CA ALA A 141 -3.48 -13.09 -3.01
C ALA A 141 -3.28 -14.60 -3.08
N LEU A 142 -2.25 -15.05 -3.81
CA LEU A 142 -1.87 -16.46 -3.88
C LEU A 142 -1.40 -17.01 -2.54
N THR A 143 -0.60 -16.27 -1.77
CA THR A 143 -0.18 -16.68 -0.43
C THR A 143 -1.38 -16.91 0.49
N ILE A 144 -2.32 -15.97 0.53
CA ILE A 144 -3.52 -16.07 1.36
C ILE A 144 -4.40 -17.23 0.88
N ALA A 145 -4.65 -17.34 -0.42
CA ALA A 145 -5.47 -18.40 -1.00
C ALA A 145 -4.88 -19.80 -0.77
N ALA A 146 -3.55 -19.93 -0.75
CA ALA A 146 -2.86 -21.19 -0.44
C ALA A 146 -2.85 -21.54 1.07
N GLY A 147 -3.45 -20.72 1.93
CA GLY A 147 -3.52 -20.94 3.38
C GLY A 147 -2.36 -20.33 4.18
N GLY A 148 -1.61 -19.37 3.61
CA GLY A 148 -0.55 -18.67 4.32
C GLY A 148 -1.09 -17.75 5.42
N SER A 149 -0.44 -17.75 6.59
CA SER A 149 -0.77 -16.89 7.72
C SER A 149 -0.26 -15.46 7.51
N VAL A 150 -0.92 -14.73 6.60
CA VAL A 150 -0.60 -13.33 6.28
C VAL A 150 -1.86 -12.49 6.13
N GLY A 151 -1.77 -11.21 6.51
CA GLY A 151 -2.86 -10.26 6.39
C GLY A 151 -2.91 -9.56 5.03
N LYS A 152 -4.09 -8.98 4.73
CA LYS A 152 -4.31 -8.13 3.55
C LYS A 152 -3.80 -6.69 3.70
N GLU A 153 -3.43 -6.28 4.91
CA GLU A 153 -3.10 -4.89 5.26
C GLU A 153 -1.85 -4.39 4.52
N GLY A 154 -0.75 -5.15 4.60
CA GLY A 154 0.52 -4.82 3.97
C GLY A 154 0.41 -4.53 2.47
N PRO A 155 -0.18 -5.45 1.68
CA PRO A 155 -0.41 -5.25 0.25
C PRO A 155 -1.27 -4.01 -0.03
N ILE A 156 -2.38 -3.81 0.68
CA ILE A 156 -3.27 -2.66 0.47
C ILE A 156 -2.54 -1.34 0.73
N VAL A 157 -1.76 -1.25 1.81
CA VAL A 157 -0.97 -0.06 2.14
C VAL A 157 0.05 0.24 1.05
N GLN A 158 0.80 -0.76 0.61
CA GLN A 158 1.84 -0.59 -0.41
C GLN A 158 1.26 -0.20 -1.77
N ILE A 159 0.09 -0.73 -2.12
CA ILE A 159 -0.65 -0.35 -3.33
C ILE A 159 -1.11 1.10 -3.27
N GLY A 160 -1.71 1.53 -2.16
CA GLY A 160 -2.14 2.92 -1.98
C GLY A 160 -0.97 3.89 -2.03
N ALA A 161 0.14 3.55 -1.37
CA ALA A 161 1.37 4.34 -1.41
C ALA A 161 1.96 4.43 -2.82
N ALA A 162 1.96 3.34 -3.59
CA ALA A 162 2.40 3.34 -4.98
C ALA A 162 1.52 4.23 -5.87
N GLY A 163 0.19 4.21 -5.68
CA GLY A 163 -0.75 5.09 -6.38
C GLY A 163 -0.52 6.57 -6.06
N GLY A 164 -0.34 6.90 -4.78
CA GLY A 164 0.01 8.26 -4.35
C GLY A 164 1.35 8.73 -4.92
N SER A 165 2.36 7.85 -4.90
CA SER A 165 3.68 8.11 -5.49
C SER A 165 3.60 8.36 -7.00
N LEU A 166 2.80 7.58 -7.73
CA LEU A 166 2.60 7.73 -9.17
C LEU A 166 1.95 9.07 -9.49
N LEU A 167 0.91 9.47 -8.74
CA LEU A 167 0.24 10.75 -8.93
C LEU A 167 1.17 11.92 -8.59
N GLY A 168 1.94 11.83 -7.51
CA GLY A 168 2.96 12.83 -7.18
C GLY A 168 3.99 13.00 -8.30
N GLN A 169 4.43 11.89 -8.91
CA GLN A 169 5.33 11.91 -10.07
C GLN A 169 4.65 12.50 -11.32
N LEU A 170 3.40 12.16 -11.58
CA LEU A 170 2.63 12.65 -12.73
C LEU A 170 2.41 14.17 -12.66
N PHE A 171 2.05 14.68 -11.48
CA PHE A 171 1.90 16.12 -11.22
C PHE A 171 3.23 16.85 -11.01
N ARG A 172 4.37 16.14 -11.12
CA ARG A 172 5.73 16.67 -10.92
C ARG A 172 5.87 17.40 -9.58
N MET A 173 5.24 16.88 -8.54
CA MET A 173 5.35 17.45 -7.21
C MET A 173 6.80 17.31 -6.73
N PRO A 174 7.45 18.40 -6.29
CA PRO A 174 8.81 18.32 -5.78
C PRO A 174 8.82 17.42 -4.54
N PRO A 175 9.77 16.48 -4.44
CA PRO A 175 9.92 15.69 -3.24
C PRO A 175 10.28 16.62 -2.08
N LYS A 176 9.39 16.74 -1.10
CA LYS A 176 9.67 17.38 0.17
C LYS A 176 10.14 16.29 1.13
N GLY A 177 11.45 16.02 1.07
CA GLY A 177 12.10 15.15 2.05
C GLY A 177 12.16 15.84 3.41
N VAL A 178 12.12 15.03 4.47
CA VAL A 178 12.40 15.46 5.85
C VAL A 178 13.85 15.88 5.97
#